data_AF-A0A0D9NH92-F1
#
_entry.id   AF-A0A0D9NH92-F1
#
_cell.length_a   1.000
_cell.length_b   1.000
_cell.length_c   1.000
_cell.angle_alpha   90.00
_cell.angle_beta   90.00
_cell.angle_gamma   90.00
#
_symmetry.space_group_name_H-M   'P 1'
#
loop_
_entity.id
_entity.type
_entity.pdbx_description
1 polymer ?
#
loop_
_entity_poly.entity_id
_entity_poly.type
_entity_poly.pdbx_seq_one_letter_code
_entity_poly.pdbx_strand_id
1 'polypeptide(L)'
;MNLGQTGLVFLCILVACLLGAAVYCAYLYLYVDPRIRRFGLPVQESRLAPALPASFGPTVGLFVFAWTARESVHWIAPTAGITIYAATCFVVMQCIFVYVPLSYPQYAASLFAANDFFRSALACGSVLFAHPLFGNLGVARGVSLLGGLSVIGIVGIWLLYFYGARLRALSKFAASEQ
;
A
#
# COMPACT_ATOMS: atom_id res chain seq x y z
N MET A 1 27.80 -7.45 7.44
CA MET A 1 26.81 -8.55 7.29
C MET A 1 27.37 -9.57 6.32
N ASN A 2 27.33 -10.87 6.65
CA ASN A 2 27.62 -11.93 5.69
C ASN A 2 26.49 -12.04 4.66
N LEU A 3 26.78 -12.53 3.44
CA LEU A 3 25.81 -12.63 2.34
C LEU A 3 24.50 -13.35 2.75
N GLY A 4 24.62 -14.41 3.56
CA GLY A 4 23.47 -15.15 4.10
C GLY A 4 22.60 -14.35 5.07
N GLN A 5 23.16 -13.40 5.82
CA GLN A 5 22.39 -12.53 6.72
C GLN A 5 21.58 -11.50 5.92
N THR A 6 22.10 -11.02 4.79
CA THR A 6 21.35 -10.16 3.87
C THR A 6 20.19 -10.91 3.22
N GLY A 7 20.40 -12.19 2.86
CA GLY A 7 19.34 -13.08 2.38
C GLY A 7 18.20 -13.28 3.40
N LEU A 8 18.54 -13.38 4.69
CA LEU A 8 17.58 -13.57 5.77
C LEU A 8 16.61 -12.39 5.94
N VAL A 9 17.01 -11.17 5.60
CA VAL A 9 16.13 -9.99 5.68
C VAL A 9 14.95 -10.10 4.70
N PHE A 10 15.11 -10.79 3.56
CA PHE A 10 14.01 -11.01 2.62
C PHE A 10 12.90 -11.91 3.17
N LEU A 11 13.22 -12.84 4.08
CA LEU A 11 12.21 -13.66 4.76
C LEU A 11 11.23 -12.81 5.59
N CYS A 12 11.65 -11.64 6.05
CA CYS A 12 10.78 -10.75 6.83
C CYS A 12 9.64 -10.19 5.97
N ILE A 13 9.84 -10.05 4.65
CA ILE A 13 8.78 -9.66 3.71
C ILE A 13 7.72 -10.76 3.60
N LEU A 14 8.14 -12.04 3.58
CA LEU A 14 7.21 -13.17 3.58
C LEU A 14 6.35 -13.16 4.86
N VAL A 15 7.00 -12.98 6.02
CA VAL A 15 6.30 -12.88 7.32
C VAL A 15 5.36 -11.68 7.35
N ALA A 16 5.78 -10.53 6.82
CA ALA A 16 4.95 -9.34 6.70
C ALA A 16 3.70 -9.58 5.86
N CYS A 17 3.83 -10.27 4.72
CA CYS A 17 2.70 -10.64 3.87
C CYS A 17 1.73 -11.58 4.57
N LEU A 18 2.22 -12.59 5.30
CA LEU A 18 1.39 -13.51 6.07
C LEU A 18 0.63 -12.77 7.19
N LEU A 19 1.30 -11.87 7.92
CA LEU A 19 0.68 -11.03 8.93
C LEU A 19 -0.37 -10.08 8.32
N GLY A 20 -0.03 -9.42 7.21
CA GLY A 20 -0.94 -8.54 6.48
C GLY A 20 -2.19 -9.29 6.00
N ALA A 21 -2.02 -10.49 5.46
CA ALA A 21 -3.13 -11.36 5.06
C ALA A 21 -3.98 -11.79 6.26
N ALA A 22 -3.37 -12.20 7.37
CA ALA A 22 -4.08 -12.58 8.58
C ALA A 22 -4.91 -11.41 9.16
N VAL A 23 -4.33 -10.21 9.23
CA VAL A 23 -5.02 -8.99 9.68
C VAL A 23 -6.17 -8.64 8.73
N TYR A 24 -5.97 -8.76 7.42
CA TYR A 24 -7.02 -8.50 6.43
C TYR A 24 -8.16 -9.52 6.50
N CYS A 25 -7.86 -10.81 6.61
CA CYS A 25 -8.85 -11.87 6.79
C CYS A 25 -9.62 -11.70 8.12
N ALA A 26 -8.94 -11.36 9.21
CA ALA A 26 -9.57 -11.06 10.48
C ALA A 26 -10.51 -9.85 10.37
N TYR A 27 -10.10 -8.80 9.65
CA TYR A 27 -10.95 -7.65 9.38
C TYR A 27 -12.19 -8.01 8.56
N LEU A 28 -12.04 -8.81 7.50
CA LEU A 28 -13.17 -9.30 6.71
C LEU A 28 -14.15 -10.12 7.56
N TYR A 29 -13.62 -11.07 8.34
CA TYR A 29 -14.42 -11.97 9.15
C TYR A 29 -15.13 -11.28 10.32
N LEU A 30 -14.46 -10.34 11.00
CA LEU A 30 -14.98 -9.68 12.20
C LEU A 30 -15.81 -8.43 11.91
N TYR A 31 -15.54 -7.72 10.81
CA TYR A 31 -16.20 -6.43 10.52
C TYR A 31 -17.09 -6.45 9.29
N VAL A 32 -16.69 -7.17 8.22
CA VAL A 32 -17.42 -7.15 6.95
C VAL A 32 -18.54 -8.19 6.93
N ASP A 33 -18.24 -9.45 7.25
CA ASP A 33 -19.22 -10.56 7.31
C ASP A 33 -20.42 -10.30 8.25
N PRO A 34 -20.22 -9.92 9.53
CA PRO A 34 -21.33 -9.69 10.44
C PRO A 34 -22.13 -8.43 10.09
N ARG A 35 -21.51 -7.45 9.43
CA ARG A 35 -22.20 -6.23 8.97
C ARG A 35 -23.05 -6.49 7.72
N ILE A 36 -22.55 -7.30 6.78
CA ILE A 36 -23.32 -7.78 5.62
C ILE A 36 -24.53 -8.60 6.09
N ARG A 37 -24.34 -9.49 7.08
CA ARG A 37 -25.41 -10.31 7.65
C ARG A 37 -26.49 -9.50 8.39
N ARG A 38 -26.14 -8.34 8.98
CA ARG A 38 -27.09 -7.52 9.76
C ARG A 38 -27.80 -6.42 8.97
N PHE A 39 -27.16 -5.80 7.98
CA PHE A 39 -27.68 -4.60 7.31
C PHE A 39 -27.79 -4.73 5.77
N GLY A 40 -27.51 -5.90 5.20
CA GLY A 40 -27.44 -6.09 3.75
C GLY A 40 -26.10 -5.63 3.15
N LEU A 41 -25.95 -5.66 1.82
CA LEU A 41 -24.73 -5.26 1.12
C LEU A 41 -24.40 -3.78 1.42
N PRO A 42 -23.32 -3.47 2.16
CA PRO A 42 -23.00 -2.09 2.52
C PRO A 42 -22.46 -1.33 1.30
N VAL A 43 -22.64 -0.01 1.32
CA VAL A 43 -22.07 0.94 0.36
C VAL A 43 -20.57 0.66 0.17
N GLN A 44 -20.13 0.64 -1.08
CA GLN A 44 -18.78 0.21 -1.50
C GLN A 44 -17.64 0.97 -0.80
N GLU A 45 -17.91 2.18 -0.32
CA GLU A 45 -16.99 3.08 0.39
C GLU A 45 -16.67 2.61 1.82
N SER A 46 -17.56 1.83 2.45
CA SER A 46 -17.30 1.26 3.79
C SER A 46 -16.19 0.20 3.77
N ARG A 47 -15.82 -0.31 2.59
CA ARG A 47 -14.68 -1.22 2.39
C ARG A 47 -13.34 -0.49 2.24
N LEU A 48 -13.35 0.82 2.00
CA LEU A 48 -12.14 1.67 1.98
C LEU A 48 -11.77 2.21 3.37
N ALA A 49 -12.69 2.14 4.34
CA ALA A 49 -12.45 2.52 5.74
C ALA A 49 -11.18 1.90 6.38
N PRO A 50 -10.81 0.62 6.16
CA PRO A 50 -9.56 0.05 6.69
C PRO A 50 -8.31 0.54 5.93
N ALA A 51 -8.46 1.04 4.70
CA ALA A 51 -7.35 1.62 3.95
C ALA A 51 -6.91 2.97 4.53
N LEU A 52 -7.78 3.71 5.21
CA LEU A 52 -7.44 4.99 5.86
C LEU A 52 -6.37 4.86 6.96
N PRO A 53 -6.51 3.99 7.97
CA PRO A 53 -5.45 3.79 8.96
C PRO A 53 -4.24 3.05 8.35
N ALA A 54 -4.47 2.11 7.43
CA ALA A 54 -3.39 1.37 6.79
C ALA A 54 -2.47 2.27 5.94
N SER A 55 -3.01 3.36 5.37
CA SER A 55 -2.27 4.31 4.53
C SER A 55 -1.13 5.03 5.27
N PHE A 56 -1.24 5.23 6.59
CA PHE A 56 -0.15 5.79 7.38
C PHE A 56 1.02 4.80 7.57
N GLY A 57 0.75 3.50 7.47
CA GLY A 57 1.71 2.42 7.68
C GLY A 57 2.94 2.46 6.76
N PRO A 58 2.79 2.61 5.43
CA PRO A 58 3.91 2.69 4.50
C PRO A 58 4.85 3.86 4.81
N THR A 59 4.31 5.04 5.12
CA THR A 59 5.11 6.21 5.48
C THR A 59 5.87 5.98 6.77
N VAL A 60 5.20 5.47 7.83
CA VAL A 60 5.86 5.16 9.10
C VAL A 60 6.96 4.11 8.91
N GLY A 61 6.70 3.05 8.16
CA GLY A 61 7.69 2.00 7.87
C GLY A 61 8.92 2.53 7.13
N LEU A 62 8.74 3.42 6.15
CA LEU A 62 9.83 4.07 5.42
C LEU A 62 10.64 5.03 6.30
N PHE A 63 9.99 5.81 7.16
CA PHE A 63 10.70 6.70 8.10
C PHE A 63 11.50 5.91 9.15
N VAL A 64 10.91 4.84 9.70
CA VAL A 64 11.61 3.93 10.60
C VAL A 64 12.83 3.33 9.90
N PHE A 65 12.68 2.84 8.66
CA PHE A 65 13.80 2.31 7.89
C PHE A 65 14.88 3.38 7.61
N ALA A 66 14.49 4.58 7.21
CA ALA A 66 15.41 5.67 6.90
C ALA A 66 16.29 6.07 8.10
N TRP A 67 15.71 6.10 9.30
CA TRP A 67 16.41 6.54 10.51
C TRP A 67 17.19 5.43 11.20
N THR A 68 16.81 4.16 10.95
CA THR A 68 17.47 2.97 11.50
C THR A 68 18.49 2.33 10.55
N ALA A 69 18.58 2.79 9.30
CA ALA A 69 19.62 2.41 8.34
C ALA A 69 20.99 3.06 8.63
N ARG A 70 21.46 2.96 9.88
CA ARG A 70 22.80 3.38 10.32
C ARG A 70 23.56 2.17 10.82
N GLU A 71 24.88 2.13 10.61
CA GLU A 71 25.73 1.03 11.08
C GLU A 71 25.73 0.86 12.60
N SER A 72 25.36 1.91 13.35
CA SER A 72 25.27 1.89 14.81
C SER A 72 23.98 1.27 15.37
N VAL A 73 22.99 0.97 14.52
CA VAL A 73 21.67 0.49 14.95
C VAL A 73 21.53 -1.01 14.68
N HIS A 74 20.96 -1.75 15.63
CA HIS A 74 20.75 -3.19 15.52
C HIS A 74 19.89 -3.54 14.29
N TRP A 75 20.31 -4.53 13.51
CA TRP A 75 19.68 -4.98 12.25
C TRP A 75 18.17 -5.28 12.33
N ILE A 76 17.65 -5.54 13.54
CA ILE A 76 16.22 -5.77 13.81
C ILE A 76 15.38 -4.52 13.53
N ALA A 77 15.89 -3.33 13.87
CA ALA A 77 15.14 -2.08 13.72
C ALA A 77 14.78 -1.74 12.25
N PRO A 78 15.73 -1.76 11.29
CA PRO A 78 15.38 -1.56 9.88
C PRO A 78 14.51 -2.70 9.33
N THR A 79 14.70 -3.92 9.82
CA THR A 79 13.90 -5.08 9.41
C THR A 79 12.43 -4.96 9.87
N ALA A 80 12.18 -4.44 11.07
CA ALA A 80 10.84 -4.14 11.56
C ALA A 80 10.15 -3.04 10.73
N GLY A 81 10.88 -1.98 10.34
CA GLY A 81 10.36 -0.93 9.46
C GLY A 81 9.90 -1.46 8.10
N ILE A 82 10.72 -2.32 7.47
CA ILE A 82 10.37 -2.99 6.20
C ILE A 82 9.15 -3.90 6.37
N THR A 83 9.05 -4.62 7.49
CA THR A 83 7.92 -5.51 7.80
C THR A 83 6.62 -4.73 7.90
N ILE A 84 6.63 -3.59 8.61
CA ILE A 84 5.45 -2.70 8.73
C ILE A 84 5.06 -2.14 7.37
N TYR A 85 6.04 -1.67 6.58
CA TYR A 85 5.82 -1.16 5.22
C TYR A 85 5.15 -2.23 4.34
N ALA A 86 5.71 -3.44 4.26
CA ALA A 86 5.20 -4.51 3.42
C ALA A 86 3.79 -4.97 3.83
N ALA A 87 3.55 -5.14 5.13
CA ALA A 87 2.25 -5.58 5.64
C ALA A 87 1.13 -4.56 5.33
N THR A 88 1.42 -3.27 5.49
CA THR A 88 0.43 -2.21 5.27
C THR A 88 0.21 -1.92 3.79
N CYS A 89 1.26 -1.96 2.96
CA CYS A 89 1.14 -1.94 1.49
C CYS A 89 0.26 -3.07 0.97
N PHE A 90 0.41 -4.30 1.51
CA PHE A 90 -0.42 -5.43 1.12
C PHE A 90 -1.91 -5.18 1.40
N VAL A 91 -2.24 -4.68 2.60
CA VAL A 91 -3.62 -4.35 2.98
C VAL A 91 -4.21 -3.26 2.08
N VAL A 92 -3.46 -2.20 1.79
CA VAL A 92 -3.91 -1.11 0.91
C VAL A 92 -4.17 -1.62 -0.52
N MET A 93 -3.24 -2.40 -1.07
CA MET A 93 -3.37 -2.98 -2.41
C MET A 93 -4.63 -3.85 -2.49
N GLN A 94 -4.83 -4.72 -1.50
CA GLN A 94 -5.99 -5.60 -1.44
C GLN A 94 -7.32 -4.82 -1.36
N CYS A 95 -7.36 -3.73 -0.59
CA CYS A 95 -8.54 -2.86 -0.53
C CYS A 95 -8.87 -2.24 -1.88
N ILE A 96 -7.86 -1.76 -2.62
CA ILE A 96 -8.04 -1.20 -3.97
C ILE A 96 -8.50 -2.28 -4.95
N PHE A 97 -7.92 -3.48 -4.90
CA PHE A 97 -8.31 -4.61 -5.74
C PHE A 97 -9.77 -5.02 -5.56
N VAL A 98 -10.32 -4.91 -4.35
CA VAL A 98 -11.74 -5.16 -4.09
C VAL A 98 -12.61 -3.97 -4.54
N TYR A 99 -12.13 -2.74 -4.39
CA TYR A 99 -12.89 -1.51 -4.71
C TYR A 99 -13.06 -1.24 -6.22
N VAL A 100 -12.01 -1.45 -7.01
CA VAL A 100 -12.00 -1.20 -8.47
C VAL A 100 -13.09 -1.96 -9.24
N PRO A 101 -13.22 -3.29 -9.12
CA PRO A 101 -14.20 -4.05 -9.88
C PRO A 101 -15.63 -3.79 -9.40
N LEU A 102 -15.79 -3.43 -8.13
CA LEU A 102 -17.07 -2.99 -7.56
C LEU A 102 -17.51 -1.64 -8.14
N SER A 103 -16.56 -0.74 -8.40
CA SER A 103 -16.87 0.59 -8.93
C SER A 103 -17.02 0.63 -10.45
N TYR A 104 -16.24 -0.17 -11.17
CA TYR A 104 -16.22 -0.20 -12.65
C TYR A 104 -16.13 -1.64 -13.16
N PRO A 105 -17.22 -2.43 -13.11
CA PRO A 105 -17.20 -3.84 -13.49
C PRO A 105 -16.82 -4.05 -14.97
N GLN A 106 -17.32 -3.20 -15.89
CA GLN A 106 -17.03 -3.31 -17.32
C GLN A 106 -15.57 -2.98 -17.69
N TYR A 107 -14.89 -2.12 -16.92
CA TYR A 107 -13.52 -1.68 -17.18
C TYR A 107 -12.51 -2.25 -16.16
N ALA A 108 -12.93 -3.18 -15.30
CA ALA A 108 -12.09 -3.72 -14.24
C ALA A 108 -10.79 -4.33 -14.78
N ALA A 109 -10.87 -5.12 -15.85
CA ALA A 109 -9.70 -5.76 -16.48
C ALA A 109 -8.70 -4.73 -17.02
N SER A 110 -9.17 -3.69 -17.71
CA SER A 110 -8.31 -2.61 -18.21
C SER A 110 -7.71 -1.77 -17.08
N LEU A 111 -8.43 -1.56 -15.99
CA LEU A 111 -7.93 -0.83 -14.82
C LEU A 111 -6.84 -1.61 -14.09
N PHE A 112 -6.98 -2.94 -13.98
CA PHE A 112 -5.91 -3.79 -13.45
C PHE A 112 -4.69 -3.81 -14.35
N ALA A 113 -4.88 -3.94 -15.67
CA ALA A 113 -3.77 -3.87 -16.62
C ALA A 113 -3.04 -2.52 -16.56
N ALA A 114 -3.77 -1.41 -16.46
CA ALA A 114 -3.19 -0.08 -16.31
C ALA A 114 -2.44 0.08 -14.98
N ASN A 115 -2.96 -0.47 -13.88
CA ASN A 115 -2.29 -0.47 -12.58
C ASN A 115 -0.96 -1.23 -12.63
N ASP A 116 -0.97 -2.44 -13.18
CA ASP A 116 0.25 -3.25 -13.31
C ASP A 116 1.27 -2.62 -14.26
N PHE A 117 0.81 -1.98 -15.34
CA PHE A 117 1.66 -1.23 -16.25
C PHE A 117 2.34 -0.05 -15.54
N PHE A 118 1.57 0.79 -14.83
CA PHE A 118 2.12 1.94 -14.11
C PHE A 118 3.11 1.51 -13.02
N ARG A 119 2.76 0.46 -12.26
CA ARG A 119 3.64 -0.10 -11.23
C ARG A 119 4.96 -0.59 -11.82
N SER A 120 4.90 -1.32 -12.93
CA SER A 120 6.09 -1.85 -13.60
C SER A 120 6.94 -0.74 -14.22
N ALA A 121 6.30 0.28 -14.82
CA ALA A 121 6.99 1.44 -15.38
C ALA A 121 7.70 2.25 -14.29
N LEU A 122 7.04 2.50 -13.15
CA LEU A 122 7.64 3.17 -12.00
C LEU A 122 8.77 2.34 -11.39
N ALA A 123 8.63 1.01 -11.33
CA ALA A 123 9.71 0.13 -10.88
C ALA A 123 10.93 0.25 -11.80
N CYS A 124 10.73 0.19 -13.12
CA CYS A 124 11.79 0.37 -14.12
C CYS A 124 12.48 1.74 -13.97
N GLY A 125 11.70 2.82 -13.85
CA GLY A 125 12.24 4.15 -13.60
C GLY A 125 13.02 4.24 -12.28
N SER A 126 12.49 3.66 -11.21
CA SER A 126 13.13 3.67 -9.89
C SER A 126 14.50 2.99 -9.88
N VAL A 127 14.68 1.90 -10.65
CA VAL A 127 15.98 1.21 -10.77
C VAL A 127 17.02 2.12 -11.44
N LEU A 128 16.62 2.87 -12.47
CA LEU A 128 17.52 3.78 -13.18
C LEU A 128 17.96 4.97 -12.30
N PHE A 129 17.05 5.53 -11.50
CA PHE A 129 17.37 6.67 -10.62
C PHE A 129 17.92 6.25 -9.25
N ALA A 130 17.80 4.99 -8.83
CA ALA A 130 18.28 4.52 -7.53
C ALA A 130 19.79 4.71 -7.36
N HIS A 131 20.59 4.36 -8.37
CA HIS A 131 22.05 4.47 -8.31
C HIS A 131 22.53 5.92 -8.05
N PRO A 132 22.13 6.94 -8.84
CA PRO A 132 22.51 8.32 -8.56
C PRO A 132 21.86 8.90 -7.29
N LEU A 133 20.66 8.44 -6.92
CA LEU A 133 19.98 8.90 -5.70
C LEU A 133 20.74 8.47 -4.44
N PHE A 134 21.08 7.18 -4.34
CA PHE A 134 21.82 6.67 -3.18
C PHE A 134 23.29 7.08 -3.19
N GLY A 135 23.90 7.25 -4.38
CA GLY A 135 25.27 7.73 -4.52
C GLY A 135 25.48 9.16 -4.01
N ASN A 136 24.52 10.07 -4.25
CA ASN A 136 24.66 11.48 -3.86
C ASN A 136 24.05 11.79 -2.48
N LEU A 137 22.92 11.17 -2.13
CA LEU A 137 22.15 11.54 -0.94
C LEU A 137 22.38 10.61 0.26
N GLY A 138 22.88 9.39 0.01
CA GLY A 138 22.97 8.34 1.01
C GLY A 138 21.62 7.73 1.38
N VAL A 139 21.66 6.57 2.05
CA VAL A 139 20.47 5.75 2.34
C VAL A 139 19.47 6.49 3.24
N ALA A 140 19.93 7.14 4.30
CA ALA A 140 19.04 7.79 5.27
C ALA A 140 18.22 8.95 4.65
N ARG A 141 18.86 9.81 3.86
CA ARG A 141 18.17 10.95 3.23
C ARG A 141 17.35 10.51 2.02
N GLY A 142 17.85 9.57 1.21
CA GLY A 142 17.13 9.01 0.06
C GLY A 142 15.83 8.33 0.49
N VAL A 143 15.86 7.47 1.52
CA VAL A 143 14.66 6.80 2.02
C VAL A 143 13.71 7.79 2.71
N SER A 144 14.21 8.81 3.41
CA SER A 144 13.34 9.85 4.01
C SER A 144 12.58 10.64 2.95
N LEU A 145 13.20 10.93 1.79
CA LEU A 145 12.50 11.55 0.65
C LEU A 145 11.41 10.62 0.09
N LEU A 146 11.69 9.32 -0.05
CA LEU A 146 10.69 8.34 -0.49
C LEU A 146 9.52 8.21 0.51
N GLY A 147 9.82 8.28 1.81
CA GLY A 147 8.81 8.34 2.87
C GLY A 147 7.95 9.61 2.78
N GLY A 148 8.56 10.76 2.49
CA GLY A 148 7.85 12.00 2.21
C GLY A 148 6.96 11.92 0.97
N LEU A 149 7.44 11.31 -0.11
CA LEU A 149 6.65 11.11 -1.33
C LEU A 149 5.44 10.19 -1.06
N SER A 150 5.60 9.20 -0.19
CA SER A 150 4.51 8.30 0.21
C SER A 150 3.36 9.03 0.92
N VAL A 151 3.61 10.20 1.53
CA VAL A 151 2.56 11.06 2.10
C VAL A 151 1.58 11.55 1.02
N ILE A 152 2.05 11.75 -0.21
CA ILE A 152 1.14 12.07 -1.35
C ILE A 152 0.16 10.92 -1.58
N GLY A 153 0.61 9.68 -1.44
CA GLY A 153 -0.24 8.48 -1.48
C GLY A 153 -1.28 8.47 -0.35
N ILE A 154 -0.92 8.94 0.84
CA ILE A 154 -1.86 9.08 1.97
C ILE A 154 -2.97 10.05 1.63
N VAL A 155 -2.59 11.24 1.16
CA VAL A 155 -3.54 12.28 0.74
C VAL A 155 -4.42 11.75 -0.40
N GLY A 156 -3.86 11.01 -1.35
CA GLY A 156 -4.62 10.38 -2.45
C GLY A 156 -5.69 9.40 -1.95
N ILE A 157 -5.38 8.54 -0.97
CA ILE A 157 -6.34 7.60 -0.39
C ILE A 157 -7.43 8.34 0.41
N TRP A 158 -7.06 9.37 1.17
CA TRP A 158 -8.02 10.21 1.89
C TRP A 158 -8.96 10.98 0.96
N LEU A 159 -8.43 11.53 -0.13
CA LEU A 159 -9.22 12.17 -1.17
C LEU A 159 -10.16 11.18 -1.85
N LEU A 160 -9.69 9.97 -2.17
CA LEU A 160 -10.55 8.91 -2.72
C LEU A 160 -11.66 8.50 -1.75
N TYR A 161 -11.42 8.52 -0.43
CA TYR A 161 -12.46 8.21 0.55
C TYR A 161 -13.52 9.31 0.66
N PHE A 162 -13.11 10.58 0.80
CA PHE A 162 -14.04 11.70 1.00
C PHE A 162 -14.70 12.18 -0.30
N TYR A 163 -13.94 12.21 -1.39
CA TYR A 163 -14.39 12.67 -2.70
C TYR A 163 -14.70 11.52 -3.67
N GLY A 164 -14.57 10.26 -3.26
CA GLY A 164 -14.90 9.08 -4.09
C GLY A 164 -16.32 9.13 -4.66
N ALA A 165 -17.31 9.41 -3.81
CA ALA A 165 -18.70 9.64 -4.22
C ALA A 165 -18.84 10.75 -5.28
N ARG A 166 -18.11 11.86 -5.10
CA ARG A 166 -18.13 13.01 -6.02
C ARG A 166 -17.41 12.73 -7.33
N LEU A 167 -16.24 12.08 -7.30
CA LEU A 167 -15.49 11.65 -8.48
C LEU A 167 -16.27 10.60 -9.27
N ARG A 168 -16.98 9.69 -8.59
CA ARG A 168 -17.86 8.72 -9.24
C ARG A 168 -19.04 9.41 -9.91
N ALA A 169 -19.69 10.35 -9.23
CA ALA A 169 -20.79 11.15 -9.79
C ALA A 169 -20.36 12.05 -10.97
N LEU A 170 -19.09 12.45 -11.03
CA LEU A 170 -18.51 13.22 -12.14
C LEU A 170 -17.99 12.34 -13.28
N SER A 171 -17.76 11.04 -13.04
CA SER A 171 -17.26 10.13 -14.07
C SER A 171 -18.40 9.63 -14.95
N LYS A 172 -18.32 9.96 -16.24
CA LYS A 172 -19.24 9.51 -17.30
C LYS A 172 -19.29 7.98 -17.50
N PHE A 173 -18.42 7.23 -16.81
CA PHE A 173 -18.23 5.77 -16.91
C PHE A 173 -18.72 5.00 -15.68
N ALA A 174 -19.10 5.66 -14.58
CA ALA A 174 -19.64 4.97 -13.40
C ALA A 174 -21.17 4.83 -13.41
N ALA A 175 -21.82 5.40 -14.43
CA ALA A 175 -23.25 5.33 -14.69
C ALA A 175 -23.48 5.09 -16.18
N SER A 176 -23.19 3.88 -16.65
CA SER A 176 -23.72 3.40 -17.93
C SER A 176 -24.22 1.96 -17.80
N GLU A 177 -25.21 1.78 -16.93
CA GLU A 177 -26.29 0.81 -17.15
C GLU A 177 -27.59 1.49 -16.69
N GLN A 178 -28.21 2.21 -17.64
CA GLN A 178 -29.64 2.07 -17.87
C GLN A 178 -29.84 0.82 -18.72
#